data_AF-A0A1V5XAZ6-F1
#
_entry.id   AF-A0A1V5XAZ6-F1
#
_cell.length_a   1.000
_cell.length_b   1.000
_cell.length_c   1.000
_cell.angle_alpha   90.00
_cell.angle_beta   90.00
_cell.angle_gamma   90.00
#
_symmetry.space_group_name_H-M   'P 1'
#
loop_
_entity.id
_entity.type
_entity.pdbx_description
1 polymer ?
#
loop_
_entity_poly.entity_id
_entity_poly.type
_entity_poly.pdbx_seq_one_letter_code
_entity_poly.pdbx_strand_id
1 'polypeptide(L)'
;MTEIQEDLEKMAGISRLKVLQEHQKLAFSSIAHLHNTWVTRKEFESLTDDQKSAIEEISTQIKTSRNTDGTLEENEYVKIKLYSKQKSLDAINRMLGYDAAQKVEVKGTVKSYNIVPASQRKGNSGK
;
A
#
# COMPACT_ATOMS: atom_id res chain seq x y z
N MET A 1 7.88 -23.33 -7.27
CA MET A 1 7.67 -21.87 -7.41
C MET A 1 8.46 -21.08 -6.37
N THR A 2 8.61 -21.59 -5.14
CA THR A 2 9.37 -20.97 -4.04
C THR A 2 10.88 -20.89 -4.31
N GLU A 3 11.49 -21.94 -4.87
CA GLU A 3 12.95 -21.98 -5.12
C GLU A 3 13.42 -20.89 -6.10
N ILE A 4 12.71 -20.67 -7.21
CA ILE A 4 13.06 -19.61 -8.19
C ILE A 4 12.95 -18.21 -7.56
N GLN A 5 11.94 -17.99 -6.71
CA GLN A 5 11.78 -16.71 -6.00
C GLN A 5 12.92 -16.49 -5.00
N GLU A 6 13.29 -17.52 -4.24
CA GLU A 6 14.39 -17.45 -3.28
C GLU A 6 15.73 -17.20 -3.97
N ASP A 7 15.98 -17.82 -5.12
CA ASP A 7 17.20 -17.60 -5.91
C ASP A 7 17.24 -16.18 -6.49
N LEU A 8 16.11 -15.64 -6.98
CA LEU A 8 16.01 -14.26 -7.44
C LEU A 8 16.21 -13.25 -6.29
N GLU A 9 15.60 -13.50 -5.12
CA GLU A 9 15.75 -12.67 -3.93
C GLU A 9 17.22 -12.62 -3.47
N LYS A 10 17.91 -13.77 -3.47
CA LYS A 10 19.33 -13.88 -3.14
C LYS A 10 20.21 -13.16 -4.17
N MET A 11 19.96 -13.36 -5.46
CA MET A 11 20.73 -12.72 -6.54
C MET A 11 20.55 -11.19 -6.55
N ALA A 12 19.34 -10.70 -6.28
CA ALA A 12 19.05 -9.27 -6.24
C ALA A 12 19.44 -8.61 -4.89
N GLY A 13 19.78 -9.40 -3.86
CA GLY A 13 20.03 -8.89 -2.52
C GLY A 13 18.80 -8.20 -1.91
N ILE A 14 17.60 -8.65 -2.28
CA ILE A 14 16.32 -8.09 -1.83
C ILE A 14 15.73 -9.05 -0.81
N SER A 15 15.93 -8.74 0.47
CA SER A 15 15.27 -9.46 1.56
C SER A 15 13.88 -8.88 1.84
N ARG A 16 13.01 -9.68 2.45
CA ARG A 16 11.72 -9.19 2.98
C ARG A 16 11.88 -7.99 3.92
N LEU A 17 12.96 -7.96 4.69
CA LEU A 17 13.29 -6.82 5.56
C LEU A 17 13.57 -5.55 4.73
N LYS A 18 14.32 -5.66 3.64
CA LYS A 18 14.62 -4.53 2.75
C LYS A 18 13.35 -3.96 2.12
N VAL A 19 12.45 -4.83 1.65
CA VAL A 19 11.15 -4.42 1.10
C VAL A 19 10.29 -3.72 2.16
N LEU A 20 10.28 -4.25 3.40
CA LEU A 20 9.56 -3.64 4.51
C LEU A 20 10.11 -2.25 4.84
N GLN A 21 11.43 -2.09 4.86
CA GLN A 21 12.09 -0.81 5.10
C GLN A 21 11.78 0.22 4.01
N GLU A 22 11.73 -0.17 2.74
CA GLU A 22 11.33 0.74 1.66
C GLU A 22 9.88 1.20 1.81
N HIS A 23 8.95 0.29 2.10
CA HIS A 23 7.56 0.69 2.39
C HIS A 23 7.43 1.54 3.64
N GLN A 24 8.27 1.32 4.66
CA GLN A 24 8.32 2.13 5.87
C GLN A 24 8.67 3.59 5.55
N LYS A 25 9.69 3.82 4.71
CA LYS A 25 10.07 5.18 4.28
C LYS A 25 8.88 5.91 3.66
N LEU A 26 8.17 5.25 2.74
CA LEU A 26 7.01 5.82 2.06
C LEU A 26 5.83 6.08 3.03
N ALA A 27 5.48 5.09 3.86
CA ALA A 27 4.34 5.17 4.77
C ALA A 27 4.50 6.28 5.83
N PHE A 28 5.71 6.45 6.36
CA PHE A 28 6.00 7.37 7.46
C PHE A 28 6.63 8.71 7.04
N SER A 29 6.91 8.91 5.74
CA SER A 29 7.26 10.23 5.19
C SER A 29 6.11 11.23 5.30
N SER A 30 6.35 12.54 5.21
CA SER A 30 5.30 13.57 5.25
C SER A 30 5.74 14.80 4.47
N ILE A 31 4.80 15.48 3.82
CA ILE A 31 5.07 16.70 3.05
C ILE A 31 5.65 17.80 3.95
N ALA A 32 5.28 17.80 5.24
CA ALA A 32 5.81 18.74 6.23
C ALA A 32 7.34 18.64 6.37
N HIS A 33 7.95 17.48 6.12
CA HIS A 33 9.40 17.33 6.22
C HIS A 33 10.16 18.08 5.12
N LEU A 34 9.50 18.35 3.98
CA LEU A 34 10.07 19.07 2.84
C LEU A 34 9.97 20.60 2.98
N HIS A 35 9.33 21.08 4.05
CA HIS A 35 9.03 22.48 4.27
C HIS A 35 9.71 23.00 5.55
N ASN A 36 10.30 24.21 5.47
CA ASN A 36 10.80 24.96 6.63
C ASN A 36 9.66 25.72 7.31
N THR A 37 8.73 26.24 6.51
CA THR A 37 7.49 26.89 6.95
C THR A 37 6.37 26.50 6.00
N TRP A 38 5.14 26.92 6.29
CA TRP A 38 3.99 26.71 5.40
C TRP A 38 4.25 27.17 3.95
N VAL A 39 5.08 28.20 3.78
CA VAL A 39 5.35 28.83 2.48
C VAL A 39 6.72 28.41 1.93
N THR A 40 7.75 28.36 2.78
CA THR A 40 9.14 28.15 2.34
C THR A 40 9.52 26.67 2.40
N ARG A 41 10.00 26.13 1.29
CA ARG A 41 10.54 24.78 1.20
C ARG A 41 11.96 24.69 1.76
N LYS A 42 12.37 23.47 2.11
CA LYS A 42 13.78 23.14 2.33
C LYS A 42 14.50 23.03 1.00
N GLU A 43 15.80 23.29 1.03
CA GLU A 43 16.67 23.07 -0.11
C GLU A 43 16.67 21.58 -0.46
N PHE A 44 16.56 21.24 -1.74
CA PHE A 44 16.45 19.84 -2.15
C PHE A 44 17.66 19.01 -1.70
N GLU A 45 18.85 19.59 -1.74
CA GLU A 45 20.08 18.93 -1.29
C GLU A 45 20.21 18.77 0.21
N SER A 46 19.41 19.49 1.00
CA SER A 46 19.36 19.32 2.45
C SER A 46 18.49 18.13 2.90
N LEU A 47 17.72 17.54 1.98
CA LEU A 47 16.82 16.44 2.28
C LEU A 47 17.59 15.12 2.43
N THR A 48 17.16 14.30 3.38
CA THR A 48 17.70 12.93 3.55
C THR A 48 17.31 12.05 2.37
N ASP A 49 18.08 11.00 2.09
CA ASP A 49 17.76 10.05 1.02
C ASP A 49 16.33 9.48 1.13
N ASP A 50 15.91 9.08 2.33
CA ASP A 50 14.55 8.59 2.60
C ASP A 50 13.44 9.61 2.25
N GLN A 51 13.70 10.90 2.47
CA GLN A 51 12.77 11.98 2.12
C GLN A 51 12.71 12.19 0.61
N LYS A 52 13.85 12.06 -0.08
CA LYS A 52 13.92 12.12 -1.55
C LYS A 52 13.21 10.92 -2.17
N SER A 53 13.40 9.71 -1.63
CA SER A 53 12.74 8.48 -2.11
C SER A 53 11.22 8.51 -1.97
N ALA A 54 10.68 9.29 -1.03
CA ALA A 54 9.24 9.45 -0.84
C ALA A 54 8.54 10.29 -1.93
N ILE A 55 9.30 11.01 -2.75
CA ILE A 55 8.79 11.89 -3.80
C ILE A 55 8.41 11.07 -5.03
N GLU A 56 7.14 11.16 -5.42
CA GLU A 56 6.60 10.53 -6.64
C GLU A 56 6.83 11.42 -7.87
N GLU A 57 6.66 12.74 -7.71
CA GLU A 57 6.70 13.69 -8.83
C GLU A 57 7.14 15.07 -8.35
N ILE A 58 8.00 15.72 -9.15
CA ILE A 58 8.33 17.14 -9.03
C ILE A 58 7.97 17.81 -10.36
N SER A 59 7.08 18.79 -10.33
CA SER A 59 6.67 19.58 -11.50
C SER A 59 6.97 21.05 -11.27
N THR A 60 7.73 21.65 -12.19
CA THR A 60 8.11 23.06 -12.17
C THR A 60 7.34 23.80 -13.28
N GLN A 61 6.71 24.91 -12.95
CA GLN A 61 6.01 25.77 -13.91
C GLN A 61 6.43 27.21 -13.69
N ILE A 62 6.92 27.86 -14.75
CA ILE A 62 7.19 29.29 -14.75
C ILE A 62 5.96 29.98 -15.33
N LYS A 63 5.35 30.89 -14.56
CA LYS A 63 4.24 31.73 -15.04
C LYS A 63 4.69 33.17 -15.06
N THR A 64 4.64 33.76 -16.25
CA THR A 64 4.84 35.19 -16.43
C THR A 64 3.50 35.90 -16.24
N SER A 65 3.37 36.70 -15.18
CA SER A 65 2.25 37.60 -14.93
C SER A 65 2.63 39.03 -15.31
N ARG A 66 1.72 39.74 -15.98
CA ARG A 66 1.89 41.18 -16.23
C ARG A 66 1.29 41.95 -15.05
N ASN A 67 2.12 42.73 -14.38
CA ASN A 67 1.67 43.63 -13.32
C ASN A 67 0.93 44.84 -13.91
N THR A 68 0.14 45.51 -13.05
CA THR A 68 -0.65 46.69 -13.43
C THR A 68 0.22 47.81 -14.02
N ASP A 69 1.49 47.86 -13.64
CA ASP A 69 2.48 48.86 -14.11
C ASP A 69 3.15 48.47 -15.44
N GLY A 70 2.74 47.36 -16.08
CA GLY A 70 3.27 46.89 -17.35
C GLY A 70 4.56 46.07 -17.26
N THR A 71 5.15 45.94 -16.07
CA THR A 71 6.29 45.04 -15.82
C THR A 71 5.88 43.58 -15.86
N LEU A 72 6.73 42.72 -16.43
CA LEU A 72 6.55 41.28 -16.41
C LEU A 72 7.19 40.71 -15.14
N GLU A 73 6.44 39.91 -14.40
CA GLU A 73 6.90 39.18 -13.22
C GLU A 73 6.87 37.68 -13.53
N GLU A 74 8.00 37.01 -13.34
CA GLU A 74 8.10 35.56 -13.51
C GLU A 74 7.98 34.88 -12.15
N ASN A 75 6.92 34.10 -11.97
CA ASN A 75 6.65 33.34 -10.77
C ASN A 75 6.93 31.86 -11.01
N GLU A 76 7.82 31.28 -10.22
CA GLU A 76 8.15 29.85 -10.26
C GLU A 76 7.25 29.06 -9.29
N TYR A 77 6.49 28.12 -9.85
CA TYR A 77 5.65 27.19 -9.10
C TYR A 77 6.28 25.80 -9.15
N VAL A 78 6.63 25.27 -7.98
CA VAL A 78 7.03 23.87 -7.84
C VAL A 78 5.90 23.12 -7.15
N LYS A 79 5.44 22.05 -7.76
CA LYS A 79 4.48 21.09 -7.19
C LYS A 79 5.22 19.81 -6.88
N ILE A 80 5.10 19.35 -5.64
CA ILE A 80 5.69 18.08 -5.18
C ILE A 80 4.54 17.14 -4.83
N LYS A 81 4.60 15.92 -5.37
CA LYS A 81 3.68 14.83 -5.04
C LYS A 81 4.47 13.74 -4.34
N LEU A 82 3.92 13.22 -3.24
CA LEU A 82 4.48 12.06 -2.54
C LEU A 82 3.71 10.80 -2.89
N TYR A 83 4.38 9.64 -2.77
CA TYR A 83 3.72 8.35 -2.94
C TYR A 83 2.56 8.15 -1.94
N SER A 84 1.61 7.29 -2.32
CA SER A 84 0.46 6.97 -1.47
C SER A 84 0.89 6.20 -0.21
N LYS A 85 0.71 6.84 0.94
CA LYS A 85 0.92 6.22 2.26
C LYS A 85 0.04 5.00 2.48
N GLN A 86 -1.23 5.08 2.08
CA GLN A 86 -2.20 4.01 2.28
C GLN A 86 -1.70 2.71 1.63
N LYS A 87 -1.26 2.77 0.37
CA LYS A 87 -0.73 1.61 -0.34
C LYS A 87 0.49 0.99 0.35
N SER A 88 1.34 1.82 0.94
CA SER A 88 2.53 1.35 1.66
C SER A 88 2.15 0.71 2.99
N LEU A 89 1.18 1.26 3.72
CA LEU A 89 0.64 0.68 4.95
C LEU A 89 -0.07 -0.65 4.69
N ASP A 90 -0.87 -0.74 3.63
CA ASP A 90 -1.56 -1.98 3.24
C ASP A 90 -0.52 -3.08 2.89
N ALA A 91 0.56 -2.71 2.18
CA ALA A 91 1.66 -3.64 1.89
C ALA A 91 2.36 -4.12 3.18
N ILE A 92 2.65 -3.20 4.11
CA ILE A 92 3.24 -3.51 5.42
C ILE A 92 2.32 -4.46 6.22
N ASN A 93 1.02 -4.18 6.29
CA ASN A 93 0.06 -4.99 7.03
C ASN A 93 -0.02 -6.42 6.49
N ARG A 94 -0.02 -6.57 5.16
CA ARG A 94 0.03 -7.88 4.51
C ARG A 94 1.34 -8.62 4.76
N MET A 95 2.48 -7.91 4.76
CA MET A 95 3.80 -8.51 5.04
C MET A 95 3.96 -8.96 6.50
N LEU A 96 3.41 -8.19 7.45
CA LEU A 96 3.46 -8.49 8.87
C LEU A 96 2.36 -9.46 9.33
N GLY A 97 1.41 -9.77 8.45
CA GLY A 97 0.31 -10.71 8.74
C GLY A 97 -0.79 -10.13 9.61
N TYR A 98 -0.89 -8.80 9.76
CA TYR A 98 -2.02 -8.16 10.45
C TYR A 98 -3.35 -8.42 9.74
N ASP A 99 -3.32 -8.60 8.42
CA ASP A 99 -4.48 -8.93 7.59
C ASP A 99 -4.71 -10.45 7.45
N ALA A 100 -4.02 -11.28 8.24
CA ALA A 100 -4.22 -12.73 8.17
C ALA A 100 -5.67 -13.05 8.58
N ALA A 101 -6.42 -13.67 7.67
CA ALA A 101 -7.77 -14.14 7.95
C ALA A 101 -7.76 -14.99 9.22
N GLN A 102 -8.56 -14.60 10.22
CA GLN A 102 -8.78 -15.44 11.39
C GLN A 102 -9.30 -16.79 10.89
N LYS A 103 -8.63 -17.88 11.25
CA LYS A 103 -9.12 -19.24 10.96
C LYS A 103 -10.52 -19.37 11.55
N VAL A 104 -11.54 -19.37 10.71
CA VAL A 104 -12.88 -19.77 11.12
C VAL A 104 -12.85 -21.30 11.21
N GLU A 105 -12.66 -21.84 12.41
CA GLU A 105 -12.89 -23.27 12.66
C GLU A 105 -14.39 -23.55 12.51
N VAL A 106 -14.80 -23.97 11.30
CA VAL A 106 -16.15 -24.48 11.08
C VAL A 106 -16.25 -25.87 11.72
N LYS A 107 -16.63 -25.92 13.01
CA LYS A 107 -17.04 -27.17 13.68
C LYS A 107 -18.45 -27.55 13.23
N GLY A 108 -18.58 -27.94 11.97
CA GLY A 108 -19.83 -28.46 11.42
C GLY A 108 -19.89 -29.97 11.58
N THR A 109 -20.73 -30.46 12.49
CA THR A 109 -21.09 -31.89 12.52
C THR A 109 -21.92 -32.18 11.26
N VAL A 110 -21.35 -32.90 10.30
CA VAL A 110 -22.07 -33.33 9.10
C VAL A 110 -23.15 -34.32 9.54
N LYS A 111 -24.42 -33.88 9.58
CA LYS A 111 -25.55 -34.80 9.74
C LYS A 111 -25.74 -35.55 8.42
N SER A 112 -25.16 -36.73 8.33
CA SER A 112 -25.48 -37.69 7.25
C SER A 112 -26.89 -38.20 7.47
N TYR A 113 -27.81 -37.88 6.55
CA TYR A 113 -29.13 -38.49 6.53
C TYR A 113 -29.06 -39.78 5.71
N ASN A 114 -29.37 -40.92 6.34
CA ASN A 114 -29.55 -42.16 5.61
C ASN A 114 -30.82 -42.05 4.75
N ILE A 115 -30.63 -41.97 3.44
CA ILE A 115 -31.73 -41.98 2.47
C ILE A 115 -32.16 -43.44 2.32
N VAL A 116 -33.29 -43.78 2.95
CA VAL A 116 -33.88 -45.12 2.80
C VAL A 116 -34.68 -45.17 1.48
N PRO A 117 -34.35 -46.09 0.56
CA PRO A 117 -35.07 -46.23 -0.70
C PRO A 117 -36.54 -46.60 -0.46
N ALA A 118 -37.43 -46.12 -1.33
CA ALA A 118 -38.88 -46.27 -1.19
C ALA A 118 -39.33 -47.74 -1.07
N SER A 119 -38.55 -48.69 -1.59
CA SER A 119 -38.78 -50.13 -1.50
C SER A 119 -38.70 -50.71 -0.09
N GLN A 120 -38.07 -50.01 0.87
CA GLN A 120 -37.91 -50.44 2.25
C GLN A 120 -38.86 -49.75 3.24
N ARG A 121 -39.73 -48.85 2.75
CA ARG A 121 -40.74 -48.19 3.60
C ARG A 121 -41.87 -49.18 3.86
N LYS A 122 -41.91 -49.78 5.06
CA LYS A 122 -43.07 -50.59 5.49
C LYS A 122 -44.30 -49.68 5.50
N GLY A 123 -45.25 -49.94 4.59
CA GLY A 123 -46.56 -49.31 4.60
C GLY A 123 -47.28 -49.65 5.90
N ASN A 124 -47.72 -48.63 6.63
CA ASN A 124 -48.53 -48.83 7.82
C ASN A 124 -49.93 -49.28 7.38
N SER A 125 -50.19 -50.59 7.36
CA SER A 125 -51.54 -51.13 7.22
C SER A 125 -52.28 -50.97 8.57
N GLY A 126 -52.73 -49.75 8.83
CA GLY A 126 -53.61 -49.43 9.97
C GLY A 126 -55.06 -49.66 9.58
N LYS A 127 -55.70 -50.60 10.29
CA LYS A 127 -57.14 -50.84 10.33
C LYS A 127 -57.90 -49.62 10.86
#